data_AF-A0A349X4G7-F1
#
_entry.id   AF-A0A349X4G7-F1
#
_cell.length_a   1.000
_cell.length_b   1.000
_cell.length_c   1.000
_cell.angle_alpha   90.00
_cell.angle_beta   90.00
_cell.angle_gamma   90.00
#
_symmetry.space_group_name_H-M   'P 1'
#
loop_
_entity.id
_entity.type
_entity.pdbx_description
1 polymer ?
#
loop_
_entity_poly.entity_id
_entity_poly.type
_entity_poly.pdbx_seq_one_letter_code
_entity_poly.pdbx_strand_id
1 'polypeptide(L)'
;MKIVVSILLLCLSTPIWAINESMVDISILKSRDGKWTLTYQTHKPASRLSFVRNPDNSRIERWKPITSDFEIVSIENQEYLIKKDGSNFNKVSLLLTPTYKHLSKDYAPFSPYSSDGSLIYTGRLFACIDTCRDEVNQWQLSMQVPEGEHMIVAGKVLTGATSWIDTDDGMNVYVGSQKPIETQNVIAVIDHGLPERIKRSLDTDIPKLMNYFEQRLGEIKGVKPTLFASYANIDGHSSQGVVTPWIS
;
A
#
# COMPACT_ATOMS: atom_id res chain seq x y z
N MET A 1 -55.97 -23.63 -38.36
CA MET A 1 -54.59 -23.16 -38.56
C MET A 1 -54.01 -22.80 -37.19
N LYS A 2 -53.11 -23.63 -36.63
CA LYS A 2 -52.44 -23.33 -35.36
C LYS A 2 -51.00 -22.90 -35.68
N ILE A 3 -50.68 -21.64 -35.37
CA ILE A 3 -49.34 -21.08 -35.57
C ILE A 3 -48.48 -21.50 -34.38
N VAL A 4 -47.43 -22.28 -34.63
CA VAL A 4 -46.39 -22.62 -33.66
C VAL A 4 -45.38 -21.49 -33.67
N VAL A 5 -45.25 -20.76 -32.56
CA VAL A 5 -44.19 -19.77 -32.35
C VAL A 5 -43.05 -20.47 -31.60
N SER A 6 -41.98 -20.82 -32.30
CA SER A 6 -40.73 -21.27 -31.69
C SER A 6 -39.97 -20.06 -31.17
N ILE A 7 -39.84 -19.95 -29.84
CA ILE A 7 -39.01 -18.94 -29.18
C ILE A 7 -37.56 -19.45 -29.19
N LEU A 8 -36.72 -18.80 -29.99
CA LEU A 8 -35.27 -19.05 -30.03
C LEU A 8 -34.63 -18.38 -28.80
N LEU A 9 -34.21 -19.18 -27.83
CA LEU A 9 -33.49 -18.70 -26.65
C LEU A 9 -32.03 -18.40 -27.06
N LEU A 10 -31.71 -17.12 -27.33
CA LEU A 10 -30.32 -16.68 -27.44
C LEU A 10 -29.69 -16.66 -26.05
N CYS A 11 -28.84 -17.64 -25.76
CA CYS A 11 -27.92 -17.58 -24.62
C CYS A 11 -26.89 -16.48 -24.86
N LEU A 12 -27.16 -15.28 -24.35
CA LEU A 12 -26.18 -14.21 -24.20
C LEU A 12 -25.15 -14.66 -23.14
N SER A 13 -24.05 -15.26 -23.59
CA SER A 13 -22.87 -15.49 -22.75
C SER A 13 -22.23 -14.14 -22.45
N THR A 14 -22.59 -13.54 -21.32
CA THR A 14 -21.85 -12.40 -20.78
C THR A 14 -20.44 -12.90 -20.45
N PRO A 15 -19.36 -12.34 -21.03
CA PRO A 15 -18.02 -12.67 -20.56
C PRO A 15 -17.93 -12.26 -19.10
N ILE A 16 -17.82 -13.24 -18.21
CA ILE A 16 -17.39 -13.01 -16.83
C ILE A 16 -15.93 -12.60 -16.98
N TRP A 17 -15.64 -11.31 -16.83
CA TRP A 17 -14.27 -10.86 -16.68
C TRP A 17 -13.77 -11.50 -15.39
N ALA A 18 -13.00 -12.58 -15.53
CA ALA A 18 -12.38 -13.23 -14.40
C ALA A 18 -11.41 -12.22 -13.78
N ILE A 19 -11.74 -11.78 -12.57
CA ILE A 19 -10.84 -10.96 -11.76
C ILE A 19 -9.63 -11.84 -11.45
N ASN A 20 -8.45 -11.45 -11.93
CA ASN A 20 -7.21 -12.18 -11.63
C ASN A 20 -6.64 -11.65 -10.32
N GLU A 21 -7.12 -12.22 -9.22
CA GLU A 21 -6.60 -11.94 -7.89
C GLU A 21 -5.26 -12.67 -7.66
N SER A 22 -4.43 -12.09 -6.79
CA SER A 22 -3.13 -12.66 -6.41
C SER A 22 -3.21 -14.04 -5.73
N MET A 23 -4.39 -14.42 -5.20
CA MET A 23 -4.62 -15.55 -4.29
C MET A 23 -3.82 -15.46 -2.97
N VAL A 24 -3.39 -14.24 -2.61
CA VAL A 24 -2.63 -13.95 -1.39
C VAL A 24 -3.29 -12.79 -0.66
N ASP A 25 -3.77 -13.05 0.56
CA ASP A 25 -4.21 -12.00 1.47
C ASP A 25 -3.00 -11.44 2.22
N ILE A 26 -2.90 -10.12 2.25
CA ILE A 26 -1.78 -9.38 2.85
C ILE A 26 -2.30 -8.65 4.09
N SER A 27 -1.76 -8.97 5.26
CA SER A 27 -2.18 -8.34 6.53
C SER A 27 -1.01 -7.61 7.18
N ILE A 28 -1.23 -6.36 7.58
CA ILE A 28 -0.23 -5.50 8.22
C ILE A 28 -0.72 -5.15 9.63
N LEU A 29 0.11 -5.42 10.63
CA LEU A 29 -0.18 -5.07 12.02
C LEU A 29 0.92 -4.14 12.53
N LYS A 30 0.55 -2.92 12.92
CA LYS A 30 1.38 -2.10 13.80
C LYS A 30 0.96 -2.37 15.24
N SER A 31 1.91 -2.79 16.06
CA SER A 31 1.70 -3.04 17.48
C SER A 31 2.05 -1.82 18.32
N ARG A 32 1.60 -1.80 19.59
CA ARG A 32 1.79 -0.66 20.51
C ARG A 32 3.27 -0.38 20.83
N ASP A 33 4.15 -1.36 20.70
CA ASP A 33 5.60 -1.20 20.87
C ASP A 33 6.32 -0.75 19.57
N GLY A 34 5.55 -0.35 18.55
CA GLY A 34 6.07 0.16 17.28
C GLY A 34 6.53 -0.93 16.31
N LYS A 35 6.36 -2.23 16.63
CA LYS A 35 6.71 -3.30 15.70
C LYS A 35 5.67 -3.46 14.62
N TRP A 36 6.16 -3.71 13.41
CA TRP A 36 5.36 -3.95 12.22
C TRP A 36 5.46 -5.42 11.82
N THR A 37 4.33 -6.09 11.75
CA THR A 37 4.23 -7.46 11.26
C THR A 37 3.49 -7.49 9.94
N LEU A 38 4.07 -8.15 8.94
CA LEU A 38 3.47 -8.43 7.66
C LEU A 38 3.18 -9.92 7.58
N THR A 39 1.94 -10.29 7.30
CA THR A 39 1.52 -11.68 7.14
C THR A 39 0.98 -11.88 5.75
N TYR A 40 1.49 -12.90 5.07
CA TYR A 40 0.91 -13.42 3.84
C TYR A 40 0.14 -14.68 4.17
N GLN A 41 -1.12 -14.75 3.71
CA GLN A 41 -1.97 -15.93 3.79
C GLN A 41 -2.37 -16.33 2.37
N THR A 42 -2.03 -17.54 1.96
CA THR A 42 -2.31 -18.02 0.61
C THR A 42 -3.56 -18.88 0.60
N HIS A 43 -4.37 -18.75 -0.45
CA HIS A 43 -5.63 -19.50 -0.61
C HIS A 43 -5.41 -20.97 -0.99
N LYS A 44 -4.21 -21.31 -1.49
CA LYS A 44 -3.74 -22.67 -1.76
C LYS A 44 -2.28 -22.83 -1.30
N PRO A 45 -1.79 -24.05 -1.04
CA PRO A 45 -0.39 -24.26 -0.68
C PRO A 45 0.54 -23.66 -1.74
N ALA A 46 1.47 -22.82 -1.31
CA ALA A 46 2.46 -22.17 -2.16
C ALA A 46 3.83 -22.82 -1.96
N SER A 47 4.57 -23.03 -3.05
CA SER A 47 5.98 -23.42 -2.96
C SER A 47 6.87 -22.22 -2.64
N ARG A 48 6.46 -21.04 -3.11
CA ARG A 48 7.10 -19.74 -2.87
C ARG A 48 6.08 -18.61 -3.03
N LEU A 49 6.38 -17.46 -2.44
CA LEU A 49 5.75 -16.19 -2.80
C LEU A 49 6.71 -15.38 -3.66
N SER A 50 6.21 -14.89 -4.80
CA SER A 50 6.96 -14.06 -5.73
C SER A 50 6.55 -12.61 -5.55
N PHE A 51 7.49 -11.72 -5.27
CA PHE A 51 7.19 -10.31 -5.07
C PHE A 51 7.09 -9.56 -6.39
N VAL A 52 6.10 -8.67 -6.54
CA VAL A 52 5.89 -7.95 -7.81
C VAL A 52 7.03 -6.95 -8.10
N ARG A 53 7.42 -6.17 -7.10
CA ARG A 53 8.43 -5.09 -7.24
C ARG A 53 9.74 -5.45 -6.56
N ASN A 54 10.86 -5.40 -7.29
CA ASN A 54 12.20 -5.81 -6.84
C ASN A 54 13.31 -4.80 -7.26
N PRO A 55 13.23 -3.53 -6.83
CA PRO A 55 14.17 -2.48 -7.24
C PRO A 55 15.60 -2.64 -6.69
N ASP A 56 15.75 -3.33 -5.54
CA ASP A 56 17.02 -3.57 -4.86
C ASP A 56 16.91 -4.73 -3.85
N ASN A 57 17.98 -5.00 -3.10
CA ASN A 57 18.04 -6.04 -2.06
C ASN A 57 17.55 -5.58 -0.67
N SER A 58 16.95 -4.39 -0.54
CA SER A 58 16.54 -3.85 0.77
C SER A 58 15.56 -4.74 1.51
N ARG A 59 14.75 -5.50 0.76
CA ARG A 59 13.79 -6.47 1.32
C ARG A 59 14.52 -7.60 2.05
N ILE A 60 15.49 -8.24 1.38
CA ILE A 60 16.31 -9.32 1.94
C ILE A 60 17.07 -8.86 3.18
N GLU A 61 17.64 -7.66 3.12
CA GLU A 61 18.44 -7.10 4.22
C GLU A 61 17.60 -6.83 5.47
N ARG A 62 16.35 -6.38 5.30
CA ARG A 62 15.60 -5.69 6.37
C ARG A 62 14.31 -6.37 6.80
N TRP A 63 13.73 -7.23 5.98
CA TRP A 63 12.51 -7.96 6.33
C TRP A 63 12.92 -9.32 6.86
N LYS A 64 12.52 -9.60 8.10
CA LYS A 64 12.97 -10.80 8.82
C LYS A 64 11.79 -11.73 9.06
N PRO A 65 11.81 -12.95 8.53
CA PRO A 65 10.82 -13.94 8.91
C PRO A 65 10.75 -14.12 10.42
N ILE A 66 9.53 -14.22 10.96
CA ILE A 66 9.32 -14.45 12.40
C ILE A 66 9.85 -15.84 12.79
N THR A 67 9.68 -16.83 11.93
CA THR A 67 10.23 -18.18 12.12
C THR A 67 11.45 -18.39 11.25
N SER A 68 12.44 -19.14 11.76
CA SER A 68 13.70 -19.41 11.07
C SER A 68 13.56 -20.30 9.83
N ASP A 69 12.40 -20.91 9.64
CA ASP A 69 12.10 -21.86 8.56
C ASP A 69 11.95 -21.19 7.20
N PHE A 70 11.82 -19.86 7.18
CA PHE A 70 11.64 -19.08 5.97
C PHE A 70 12.84 -18.17 5.70
N GLU A 71 12.98 -17.77 4.44
CA GLU A 71 13.95 -16.77 4.00
C GLU A 71 13.47 -16.05 2.74
N ILE A 72 14.02 -14.85 2.53
CA ILE A 72 13.85 -14.11 1.28
C ILE A 72 15.12 -14.30 0.47
N VAL A 73 14.97 -14.76 -0.77
CA VAL A 73 16.07 -15.00 -1.71
C VAL A 73 15.87 -14.19 -2.98
N SER A 74 16.95 -13.86 -3.68
CA SER A 74 16.92 -13.27 -5.02
C SER A 74 17.48 -14.27 -6.03
N ILE A 75 16.71 -14.58 -7.07
CA ILE A 75 17.10 -15.46 -8.17
C ILE A 75 16.80 -14.68 -9.45
N GLU A 76 17.83 -14.42 -10.27
CA GLU A 76 17.69 -13.67 -11.53
C GLU A 76 17.01 -12.29 -11.36
N ASN A 77 17.38 -11.55 -10.32
CA ASN A 77 16.81 -10.24 -9.93
C ASN A 77 15.32 -10.27 -9.55
N GLN A 78 14.75 -11.45 -9.34
CA GLN A 78 13.41 -11.63 -8.81
C GLN A 78 13.52 -12.09 -7.34
N GLU A 79 12.85 -11.37 -6.44
CA GLU A 79 12.83 -11.74 -5.02
C GLU A 79 11.68 -12.71 -4.73
N TYR A 80 11.95 -13.70 -3.88
CA TYR A 80 11.02 -14.72 -3.45
C TYR A 80 11.07 -14.91 -1.94
N LEU A 81 9.94 -15.19 -1.31
CA LEU A 81 9.86 -15.71 0.05
C LEU A 81 9.59 -17.22 0.00
N ILE A 82 10.54 -18.00 0.51
CA ILE A 82 10.54 -19.46 0.44
C ILE A 82 10.65 -20.08 1.82
N LYS A 83 10.22 -21.33 1.94
CA LYS A 83 10.53 -22.17 3.09
C LYS A 83 11.82 -22.96 2.81
N LYS A 84 12.75 -22.99 3.75
CA LYS A 84 14.11 -23.53 3.59
C LYS A 84 14.14 -25.04 3.35
N ASP A 85 13.14 -25.76 3.85
CA ASP A 85 13.00 -27.19 3.64
C ASP A 85 12.35 -27.55 2.29
N GLY A 86 11.97 -26.55 1.48
CA GLY A 86 11.31 -26.71 0.19
C GLY A 86 9.86 -27.19 0.25
N SER A 87 9.29 -27.37 1.44
CA SER A 87 7.90 -27.78 1.58
C SER A 87 6.93 -26.62 1.36
N ASN A 88 5.72 -26.94 0.91
CA ASN A 88 4.69 -25.94 0.66
C ASN A 88 4.18 -25.34 1.98
N PHE A 89 3.69 -24.10 1.90
CA PHE A 89 3.12 -23.38 3.04
C PHE A 89 1.85 -22.61 2.66
N ASN A 90 1.04 -22.28 3.66
CA ASN A 90 -0.15 -21.44 3.48
C ASN A 90 -0.05 -20.08 4.18
N LYS A 91 0.94 -19.92 5.06
CA LYS A 91 1.10 -18.72 5.86
C LYS A 91 2.57 -18.48 6.17
N VAL A 92 2.97 -17.22 6.11
CA VAL A 92 4.29 -16.77 6.55
C VAL A 92 4.16 -15.36 7.11
N SER A 93 4.97 -15.01 8.09
CA SER A 93 4.97 -13.68 8.69
C SER A 93 6.38 -13.13 8.83
N LEU A 94 6.51 -11.84 8.58
CA LEU A 94 7.75 -11.09 8.57
C LEU A 94 7.65 -9.92 9.55
N LEU A 95 8.72 -9.65 10.27
CA LEU A 95 8.94 -8.38 10.93
C LEU A 95 9.49 -7.37 9.92
N LEU A 96 8.84 -6.22 9.84
CA LEU A 96 9.28 -5.11 9.02
C LEU A 96 10.04 -4.09 9.87
N THR A 97 11.13 -3.56 9.31
CA THR A 97 11.89 -2.46 9.91
C THR A 97 11.44 -1.15 9.25
N PRO A 98 10.77 -0.22 9.96
CA PRO A 98 10.17 0.98 9.35
C PRO A 98 11.16 2.14 9.15
N THR A 99 12.35 1.86 8.60
CA THR A 99 13.37 2.88 8.32
C THR A 99 13.36 3.33 6.86
N TYR A 100 13.76 4.57 6.60
CA TYR A 100 13.89 5.04 5.22
C TYR A 100 15.02 4.31 4.48
N LYS A 101 14.81 4.01 3.21
CA LYS A 101 15.86 3.58 2.27
C LYS A 101 15.59 4.28 0.95
N HIS A 102 16.58 5.03 0.48
CA HIS A 102 16.51 5.58 -0.87
C HIS A 102 16.60 4.45 -1.89
N LEU A 103 15.65 4.43 -2.83
CA LEU A 103 15.60 3.52 -3.97
C LEU A 103 15.67 4.35 -5.25
N SER A 104 16.58 4.00 -6.14
CA SER A 104 16.68 4.66 -7.43
C SER A 104 15.48 4.27 -8.29
N LYS A 105 14.66 5.25 -8.69
CA LYS A 105 13.48 5.09 -9.56
C LYS A 105 12.34 4.23 -9.00
N ASP A 106 12.29 3.99 -7.69
CA ASP A 106 11.16 3.31 -7.04
C ASP A 106 10.82 3.97 -5.69
N TYR A 107 9.64 3.66 -5.17
CA TYR A 107 9.16 4.18 -3.90
C TYR A 107 9.76 3.44 -2.72
N ALA A 108 10.27 4.20 -1.75
CA ALA A 108 10.76 3.66 -0.50
C ALA A 108 9.62 2.89 0.21
N PRO A 109 9.88 1.71 0.80
CA PRO A 109 8.83 0.93 1.45
C PRO A 109 8.29 1.64 2.71
N PHE A 110 9.15 2.42 3.38
CA PHE A 110 8.81 3.21 4.54
C PHE A 110 9.43 4.61 4.43
N SER A 111 8.64 5.63 4.74
CA SER A 111 9.10 7.00 4.95
C SER A 111 8.65 7.45 6.36
N PRO A 112 9.52 7.34 7.37
CA PRO A 112 9.19 7.69 8.75
C PRO A 112 8.97 9.20 8.90
N TYR A 113 8.08 9.55 9.82
CA TYR A 113 7.84 10.92 10.29
C TYR A 113 8.56 11.12 11.61
N SER A 114 8.83 12.38 11.95
CA SER A 114 9.54 12.74 13.20
C SER A 114 8.73 12.46 14.48
N SER A 115 7.43 12.18 14.37
CA SER A 115 6.51 11.95 15.49
C SER A 115 5.82 10.58 15.42
N ASP A 116 6.63 9.52 15.32
CA ASP A 116 6.24 8.09 15.34
C ASP A 116 5.27 7.63 14.24
N GLY A 117 4.97 8.52 13.30
CA GLY A 117 4.24 8.23 12.07
C GLY A 117 5.12 7.58 11.02
N SER A 118 4.51 6.87 10.07
CA SER A 118 5.20 6.30 8.93
C SER A 118 4.30 6.28 7.71
N LEU A 119 4.88 6.60 6.56
CA LEU A 119 4.28 6.31 5.27
C LEU A 119 4.73 4.94 4.79
N ILE A 120 3.79 4.15 4.28
CA ILE A 120 4.06 2.84 3.70
C ILE A 120 3.60 2.85 2.26
N TYR A 121 4.47 2.44 1.34
CA TYR A 121 4.06 2.19 -0.04
C TYR A 121 3.67 0.72 -0.22
N THR A 122 2.39 0.46 -0.46
CA THR A 122 1.81 -0.89 -0.49
C THR A 122 2.29 -1.73 -1.66
N GLY A 123 2.70 -1.11 -2.77
CA GLY A 123 3.24 -1.81 -3.95
C GLY A 123 4.49 -2.65 -3.64
N ARG A 124 5.27 -2.29 -2.60
CA ARG A 124 6.40 -3.11 -2.14
C ARG A 124 5.95 -4.40 -1.44
N LEU A 125 4.70 -4.49 -1.01
CA LEU A 125 4.13 -5.63 -0.29
C LEU A 125 3.45 -6.64 -1.23
N PHE A 126 3.22 -6.29 -2.49
CA PHE A 126 2.49 -7.16 -3.41
C PHE A 126 3.26 -8.44 -3.71
N ALA A 127 2.57 -9.58 -3.61
CA ALA A 127 3.10 -10.90 -3.87
C ALA A 127 2.04 -11.82 -4.50
N CYS A 128 2.49 -12.84 -5.22
CA CYS A 128 1.64 -13.87 -5.81
C CYS A 128 2.16 -15.26 -5.45
N ILE A 129 1.29 -16.26 -5.50
CA ILE A 129 1.68 -17.66 -5.36
C ILE A 129 2.52 -18.08 -6.56
N ASP A 130 3.73 -18.59 -6.31
CA ASP A 130 4.69 -19.17 -7.24
C ASP A 130 5.24 -18.22 -8.33
N THR A 131 4.40 -17.52 -9.08
CA THR A 131 4.75 -16.54 -10.11
C THR A 131 3.66 -15.48 -10.22
N CYS A 132 4.04 -14.21 -10.31
CA CYS A 132 3.10 -13.14 -10.66
C CYS A 132 2.94 -13.10 -12.17
N ARG A 133 1.71 -13.34 -12.65
CA ARG A 133 1.35 -13.19 -14.06
C ARG A 133 0.98 -11.73 -14.32
N ASP A 134 1.23 -11.23 -15.52
CA ASP A 134 1.01 -9.82 -15.88
C ASP A 134 -0.47 -9.40 -15.74
N GLU A 135 -1.40 -10.34 -15.85
CA GLU A 135 -2.83 -10.10 -15.64
C GLU A 135 -3.25 -9.87 -14.18
N VAL A 136 -2.38 -10.15 -13.19
CA VAL A 136 -2.70 -9.93 -11.77
C VAL A 136 -2.50 -8.44 -11.45
N ASN A 137 -3.60 -7.76 -11.15
CA ASN A 137 -3.59 -6.32 -10.86
C ASN A 137 -4.35 -5.94 -9.58
N GLN A 138 -4.73 -6.92 -8.74
CA GLN A 138 -5.46 -6.70 -7.50
C GLN A 138 -4.90 -7.54 -6.35
N TRP A 139 -4.75 -6.89 -5.18
CA TRP A 139 -4.29 -7.51 -3.94
C TRP A 139 -5.22 -7.15 -2.78
N GLN A 140 -5.65 -8.16 -2.03
CA GLN A 140 -6.44 -7.95 -0.83
C GLN A 140 -5.52 -7.58 0.34
N LEU A 141 -5.66 -6.35 0.84
CA LEU A 141 -4.91 -5.84 1.98
C LEU A 141 -5.81 -5.67 3.20
N SER A 142 -5.22 -5.86 4.37
CA SER A 142 -5.79 -5.44 5.65
C SER A 142 -4.73 -4.80 6.52
N MET A 143 -5.16 -3.85 7.34
CA MET A 143 -4.28 -3.15 8.26
C MET A 143 -4.96 -2.96 9.61
N GLN A 144 -4.18 -3.16 10.68
CA GLN A 144 -4.57 -2.83 12.04
C GLN A 144 -3.50 -1.94 12.70
N VAL A 145 -3.96 -0.88 13.36
CA VAL A 145 -3.14 0.10 14.08
C VAL A 145 -3.54 0.16 15.55
N PRO A 146 -2.64 0.57 16.46
CA PRO A 146 -2.97 0.64 17.87
C PRO A 146 -3.97 1.76 18.16
N GLU A 147 -4.65 1.65 19.30
CA GLU A 147 -5.48 2.71 19.84
C GLU A 147 -4.68 4.01 20.02
N GLY A 148 -5.29 5.16 19.71
CA GLY A 148 -4.63 6.47 19.72
C GLY A 148 -3.89 6.80 18.42
N GLU A 149 -3.73 5.83 17.52
CA GLU A 149 -3.25 6.07 16.15
C GLU A 149 -4.39 5.97 15.14
N HIS A 150 -4.14 6.52 13.96
CA HIS A 150 -5.00 6.41 12.79
C HIS A 150 -4.17 6.04 11.56
N MET A 151 -4.86 5.62 10.51
CA MET A 151 -4.32 5.39 9.19
C MET A 151 -5.04 6.25 8.17
N ILE A 152 -4.35 6.62 7.09
CA ILE A 152 -4.97 7.29 5.94
C ILE A 152 -4.82 6.39 4.73
N VAL A 153 -5.95 5.84 4.28
CA VAL A 153 -6.05 4.90 3.15
C VAL A 153 -7.06 5.45 2.16
N ALA A 154 -6.68 5.55 0.89
CA ALA A 154 -7.55 6.01 -0.19
C ALA A 154 -8.39 7.26 0.18
N GLY A 155 -7.74 8.29 0.70
CA GLY A 155 -8.38 9.56 1.05
C GLY A 155 -9.33 9.52 2.25
N LYS A 156 -9.21 8.52 3.12
CA LYS A 156 -10.02 8.39 4.35
C LYS A 156 -9.14 8.24 5.58
N VAL A 157 -9.45 8.99 6.63
CA VAL A 157 -8.86 8.82 7.97
C VAL A 157 -9.62 7.71 8.70
N LEU A 158 -8.92 6.67 9.14
CA LEU A 158 -9.49 5.46 9.74
C LEU A 158 -8.74 5.09 11.02
N THR A 159 -9.42 4.43 11.95
CA THR A 159 -8.84 3.96 13.21
C THR A 159 -9.08 2.46 13.40
N GLY A 160 -8.26 1.79 14.21
CA GLY A 160 -8.44 0.36 14.50
C GLY A 160 -8.03 -0.52 13.33
N ALA A 161 -8.98 -1.19 12.69
CA ALA A 161 -8.72 -2.12 11.58
C ALA A 161 -9.53 -1.77 10.33
N THR A 162 -8.93 -2.01 9.16
CA THR A 162 -9.58 -1.86 7.86
C THR A 162 -9.06 -2.89 6.86
N SER A 163 -9.81 -3.08 5.78
CA SER A 163 -9.42 -3.91 4.63
C SER A 163 -9.82 -3.23 3.33
N TRP A 164 -9.00 -3.37 2.29
CA TRP A 164 -9.26 -2.82 0.97
C TRP A 164 -8.63 -3.70 -0.11
N ILE A 165 -9.09 -3.53 -1.34
CA ILE A 165 -8.41 -4.05 -2.52
C ILE A 165 -7.50 -2.94 -3.02
N ASP A 166 -6.21 -3.23 -3.10
CA ASP A 166 -5.20 -2.36 -3.70
C ASP A 166 -4.94 -2.82 -5.14
N THR A 167 -4.61 -1.88 -6.03
CA THR A 167 -4.55 -2.14 -7.48
C THR A 167 -3.29 -1.59 -8.11
N ASP A 168 -2.98 -2.11 -9.30
CA ASP A 168 -1.93 -1.62 -10.19
C ASP A 168 -0.57 -1.56 -9.48
N ASP A 169 -0.09 -0.36 -9.22
CA ASP A 169 1.22 -0.10 -8.61
C ASP A 169 1.18 0.02 -7.09
N GLY A 170 0.00 0.06 -6.48
CA GLY A 170 -0.18 0.33 -5.06
C GLY A 170 -0.26 1.82 -4.71
N MET A 171 -0.43 2.12 -3.42
CA MET A 171 -0.63 3.47 -2.90
C MET A 171 0.23 3.75 -1.66
N ASN A 172 0.29 5.02 -1.28
CA ASN A 172 0.86 5.42 0.00
C ASN A 172 -0.22 5.39 1.09
N VAL A 173 0.09 4.72 2.19
CA VAL A 173 -0.74 4.65 3.39
C VAL A 173 0.03 5.27 4.54
N TYR A 174 -0.54 6.31 5.16
CA TYR A 174 0.02 6.86 6.39
C TYR A 174 -0.52 6.10 7.60
N VAL A 175 0.32 5.95 8.62
CA VAL A 175 -0.05 5.45 9.95
C VAL A 175 0.68 6.26 11.02
N GLY A 176 -0.04 6.74 12.02
CA GLY A 176 0.56 7.41 13.18
C GLY A 176 -0.44 8.13 14.06
N SER A 177 0.06 8.87 15.04
CA SER A 177 -0.74 9.66 15.98
C SER A 177 -0.89 11.13 15.57
N GLN A 178 -0.08 11.62 14.61
CA GLN A 178 -0.11 13.02 14.19
C GLN A 178 -1.42 13.35 13.50
N LYS A 179 -2.23 14.24 14.09
CA LYS A 179 -3.51 14.66 13.52
C LYS A 179 -3.31 15.28 12.12
N PRO A 180 -4.02 14.81 11.08
CA PRO A 180 -3.94 15.39 9.75
C PRO A 180 -4.66 16.74 9.69
N ILE A 181 -4.25 17.58 8.75
CA ILE A 181 -5.09 18.66 8.24
C ILE A 181 -6.14 18.01 7.35
N GLU A 182 -7.39 18.02 7.79
CA GLU A 182 -8.50 17.53 7.00
C GLU A 182 -9.45 18.68 6.67
N THR A 183 -9.63 18.92 5.38
CA THR A 183 -10.66 19.82 4.87
C THR A 183 -11.66 19.02 4.01
N GLN A 184 -12.62 19.70 3.42
CA GLN A 184 -13.51 19.08 2.43
C GLN A 184 -12.72 18.53 1.23
N ASN A 185 -11.62 19.18 0.83
CA ASN A 185 -11.02 18.97 -0.49
C ASN A 185 -9.66 18.25 -0.43
N VAL A 186 -9.06 18.14 0.77
CA VAL A 186 -7.73 17.54 0.93
C VAL A 186 -7.52 16.98 2.34
N ILE A 187 -6.74 15.91 2.42
CA ILE A 187 -6.09 15.45 3.65
C ILE A 187 -4.60 15.70 3.52
N ALA A 188 -3.97 16.30 4.52
CA ALA A 188 -2.53 16.49 4.53
C ALA A 188 -1.91 16.05 5.86
N VAL A 189 -0.81 15.31 5.78
CA VAL A 189 0.08 15.04 6.92
C VAL A 189 1.44 15.66 6.60
N ILE A 190 1.82 16.65 7.40
CA ILE A 190 3.03 17.45 7.21
C ILE A 190 3.92 17.23 8.42
N ASP A 191 5.08 16.61 8.22
CA ASP A 191 5.98 16.25 9.30
C ASP A 191 6.41 17.46 10.14
N HIS A 192 6.27 17.33 11.46
CA HIS A 192 6.71 18.34 12.42
C HIS A 192 8.22 18.59 12.40
N GLY A 193 9.00 17.63 11.88
CA GLY A 193 10.44 17.81 11.70
C GLY A 193 10.84 18.77 10.57
N LEU A 194 9.89 19.16 9.70
CA LEU A 194 10.18 20.11 8.62
C LEU A 194 10.60 21.48 9.17
N PRO A 195 11.50 22.21 8.49
CA PRO A 195 11.79 23.60 8.81
C PRO A 195 10.50 24.43 8.88
N GLU A 196 10.35 25.21 9.96
CA GLU A 196 9.12 25.94 10.30
C GLU A 196 8.55 26.77 9.13
N ARG A 197 9.43 27.39 8.33
CA ARG A 197 9.00 28.16 7.15
C ARG A 197 8.31 27.29 6.10
N ILE A 198 8.83 26.09 5.84
CA ILE A 198 8.27 25.13 4.87
C ILE A 198 6.97 24.58 5.43
N LYS A 199 6.99 24.13 6.69
CA LYS A 199 5.80 23.61 7.38
C LYS A 199 4.65 24.61 7.32
N ARG A 200 4.89 25.87 7.70
CA ARG A 200 3.86 26.92 7.69
C ARG A 200 3.28 27.18 6.31
N SER A 201 4.12 27.17 5.27
CA SER A 201 3.65 27.32 3.89
C SER A 201 2.78 26.14 3.48
N LEU A 202 3.20 24.90 3.74
CA LEU A 202 2.40 23.72 3.43
C LEU A 202 1.06 23.69 4.21
N ASP A 203 1.10 24.01 5.50
CA ASP A 203 -0.11 24.04 6.36
C ASP A 203 -1.13 25.08 5.85
N THR A 204 -0.64 26.22 5.35
CA THR A 204 -1.49 27.37 5.01
C THR A 204 -1.92 27.37 3.54
N ASP A 205 -1.01 27.04 2.64
CA ASP A 205 -1.16 27.28 1.21
C ASP A 205 -1.83 26.10 0.51
N ILE A 206 -1.61 24.86 0.97
CA ILE A 206 -2.22 23.67 0.36
C ILE A 206 -3.76 23.70 0.45
N PRO A 207 -4.39 23.95 1.62
CA PRO A 207 -5.85 24.05 1.68
C PRO A 207 -6.41 25.15 0.77
N LYS A 208 -5.72 26.31 0.71
CA LYS A 208 -6.12 27.43 -0.15
C LYS A 208 -6.03 27.08 -1.63
N LEU A 209 -4.96 26.40 -2.04
CA LEU A 209 -4.73 25.98 -3.42
C LEU A 209 -5.78 24.97 -3.87
N MET A 210 -6.08 23.98 -3.03
CA MET A 210 -7.10 22.97 -3.32
C MET A 210 -8.49 23.59 -3.46
N ASN A 211 -8.84 24.52 -2.56
CA ASN A 211 -10.09 25.28 -2.69
C ASN A 211 -10.12 26.16 -3.95
N TYR A 212 -9.02 26.82 -4.30
CA TYR A 212 -8.91 27.64 -5.50
C TYR A 212 -9.16 26.86 -6.80
N PHE A 213 -8.63 25.64 -6.89
CA PHE A 213 -8.82 24.78 -8.06
C PHE A 213 -10.22 24.17 -8.10
N GLU A 214 -10.75 23.74 -6.97
CA GLU A 214 -12.12 23.21 -6.89
C GLU A 214 -13.16 24.23 -7.38
N GLN A 215 -13.02 25.50 -6.99
CA GLN A 215 -13.91 26.57 -7.46
C GLN A 215 -13.89 26.78 -8.98
N ARG A 216 -12.82 26.34 -9.68
CA ARG A 216 -12.65 26.54 -11.13
C ARG A 216 -12.92 25.30 -11.95
N LEU A 217 -12.57 24.14 -11.41
CA LEU A 217 -12.64 22.86 -12.10
C LEU A 217 -13.85 22.01 -11.65
N GLY A 218 -14.53 22.44 -10.59
CA GLY A 218 -15.63 21.71 -9.96
C GLY A 218 -15.17 20.86 -8.78
N GLU A 219 -16.15 20.38 -8.01
CA GLU A 219 -15.94 19.52 -6.85
C GLU A 219 -15.22 18.21 -7.22
N ILE A 220 -14.32 17.78 -6.33
CA ILE A 220 -13.65 16.50 -6.49
C ILE A 220 -14.65 15.38 -6.17
N LYS A 221 -14.97 14.59 -7.19
CA LYS A 221 -15.78 13.38 -7.04
C LYS A 221 -14.85 12.17 -6.86
N GLY A 222 -15.11 11.34 -5.85
CA GLY A 222 -14.34 10.12 -5.60
C GLY A 222 -13.37 10.26 -4.43
N VAL A 223 -12.13 9.82 -4.62
CA VAL A 223 -11.11 9.78 -3.55
C VAL A 223 -10.59 11.19 -3.24
N LYS A 224 -10.65 11.57 -1.96
CA LYS A 224 -10.11 12.85 -1.49
C LYS A 224 -8.58 12.85 -1.67
N PRO A 225 -8.00 13.85 -2.37
CA PRO A 225 -6.56 13.96 -2.53
C PRO A 225 -5.84 13.97 -1.18
N THR A 226 -4.72 13.26 -1.12
CA THR A 226 -3.91 13.19 0.09
C THR A 226 -2.47 13.62 -0.18
N LEU A 227 -1.99 14.55 0.63
CA LEU A 227 -0.61 15.03 0.67
C LEU A 227 0.13 14.42 1.86
N PHE A 228 1.27 13.80 1.60
CA PHE A 228 2.19 13.32 2.61
C PHE A 228 3.53 14.03 2.44
N ALA A 229 3.98 14.73 3.47
CA ALA A 229 5.27 15.42 3.48
C ALA A 229 6.09 14.93 4.68
N SER A 230 6.90 13.88 4.46
CA SER A 230 7.80 13.31 5.46
C SER A 230 9.19 13.96 5.38
N TYR A 231 9.85 14.12 6.53
CA TYR A 231 11.20 14.67 6.59
C TYR A 231 12.16 13.77 7.36
N ALA A 232 13.24 13.36 6.70
CA ALA A 232 14.36 12.68 7.33
C ALA A 232 15.62 13.53 7.17
N ASN A 233 16.23 13.93 8.30
CA ASN A 233 17.51 14.62 8.29
C ASN A 233 18.66 13.59 8.26
N ILE A 234 18.94 13.06 7.07
CA ILE A 234 20.07 12.16 6.80
C ILE A 234 21.05 12.81 5.82
N ASP A 235 22.34 12.53 5.98
CA ASP A 235 23.38 12.97 5.04
C ASP A 235 23.06 12.44 3.63
N GLY A 236 22.88 13.37 2.67
CA GLY A 236 22.52 13.04 1.28
C GLY A 236 21.11 13.45 0.82
N HIS A 237 20.40 14.29 1.57
CA HIS A 237 19.11 14.92 1.23
C HIS A 237 17.99 13.93 0.83
N SER A 238 17.06 13.65 1.74
CA SER A 238 15.77 13.08 1.36
C SER A 238 14.60 13.75 2.09
N SER A 239 14.12 14.86 1.54
CA SER A 239 12.72 15.25 1.71
C SER A 239 11.89 14.54 0.65
N GLN A 240 10.97 13.68 1.06
CA GLN A 240 9.95 13.12 0.15
C GLN A 240 8.62 13.79 0.42
N GLY A 241 8.14 14.52 -0.59
CA GLY A 241 6.74 14.90 -0.69
C GLY A 241 6.07 13.98 -1.69
N VAL A 242 5.02 13.27 -1.28
CA VAL A 242 4.19 12.48 -2.19
C VAL A 242 2.77 13.02 -2.13
N VAL A 243 2.24 13.38 -3.28
CA VAL A 243 0.81 13.60 -3.48
C VAL A 243 0.28 12.35 -4.16
N THR A 244 -0.80 11.78 -3.63
CA THR A 244 -1.52 10.69 -4.30
C THR A 244 -2.79 11.26 -4.94
N PRO A 245 -2.75 11.67 -6.22
CA PRO A 245 -3.96 11.88 -7.00
C PRO A 245 -4.41 10.54 -7.61
N TRP A 246 -5.71 10.27 -7.57
CA TRP A 246 -6.33 9.27 -8.44
C TRP A 246 -6.80 9.99 -9.70
N ILE A 247 -6.35 9.54 -10.87
CA ILE A 247 -6.95 9.94 -12.15
C ILE A 247 -7.86 8.78 -12.54
N SER A 248 -9.17 9.02 -12.51
CA SER A 248 -10.19 8.09 -12.99
C SER A 248 -10.08 7.84 -14.49
#